data_AF-A0A6E8V8H4-F1
#
_entry.id   AF-A0A6E8V8H4-F1
#
_cell.length_a   1.000
_cell.length_b   1.000
_cell.length_c   1.000
_cell.angle_alpha   90.00
_cell.angle_beta   90.00
_cell.angle_gamma   90.00
#
_symmetry.space_group_name_H-M   'P 1'
#
loop_
_entity.id
_entity.type
_entity.pdbx_description
1 polymer ?
#
loop_
_entity_poly.entity_id
_entity_poly.type
_entity_poly.pdbx_seq_one_letter_code
_entity_poly.pdbx_strand_id
1 'polypeptide(L)'
;MGAASSNPRTLVVNNDSPAGLIDISDDVVQRLKSGLPSKAQGRNGSDSPQQQQQQQQGGGGDSGAPAGRGPSSYPNPLPPPSVVYQGELPLTSMQVLQEKERELRENDVYWTQRLKALEANLAKTNQVLEKEYSDAVADVKKRFATTAVQQQLPPCQDLKAKVIACYRQNPNETLRCAEEVQQFTDCVNLHRIQLLQQRTAAETPKK
;
A
#
# COMPACT_ATOMS: atom_id res chain seq x y z
N MET A 1 -7.58 45.66 -15.80
CA MET A 1 -8.58 44.59 -16.01
C MET A 1 -8.09 43.72 -17.16
N GLY A 2 -7.91 42.43 -16.93
CA GLY A 2 -7.45 41.49 -17.97
C GLY A 2 -6.96 40.19 -17.34
N ALA A 3 -7.91 39.34 -16.98
CA ALA A 3 -7.69 38.04 -16.36
C ALA A 3 -6.87 37.12 -17.28
N ALA A 4 -5.68 36.72 -16.84
CA ALA A 4 -5.00 35.56 -17.42
C ALA A 4 -5.73 34.31 -16.93
N SER A 5 -6.63 33.80 -17.77
CA SER A 5 -7.26 32.49 -17.60
C SER A 5 -6.20 31.40 -17.63
N SER A 6 -5.81 30.88 -16.47
CA SER A 6 -5.04 29.65 -16.40
C SER A 6 -5.99 28.48 -16.56
N ASN A 7 -6.14 27.96 -17.78
CA ASN A 7 -6.76 26.66 -18.00
C ASN A 7 -5.95 25.59 -17.24
N PRO A 8 -6.57 24.80 -16.34
CA PRO A 8 -5.87 23.69 -15.71
C PRO A 8 -5.55 22.66 -16.79
N ARG A 9 -4.26 22.39 -17.02
CA ARG A 9 -3.83 21.28 -17.87
C ARG A 9 -4.12 19.98 -17.13
N THR A 10 -5.17 19.29 -17.53
CA THR A 10 -5.51 17.97 -17.00
C THR A 10 -4.49 16.97 -17.51
N LEU A 11 -3.59 16.52 -16.63
CA LEU A 11 -2.65 15.44 -16.93
C LEU A 11 -3.38 14.11 -16.69
N VAL A 12 -3.74 13.42 -17.78
CA VAL A 12 -4.23 12.04 -17.72
C VAL A 12 -3.01 11.14 -17.62
N VAL A 13 -2.73 10.67 -16.40
CA VAL A 13 -1.71 9.64 -16.16
C VAL A 13 -2.39 8.30 -16.38
N ASN A 14 -2.09 7.64 -17.51
CA ASN A 14 -2.45 6.25 -17.70
C ASN A 14 -1.55 5.41 -16.79
N ASN A 15 -2.16 4.60 -15.93
CA ASN A 15 -1.45 3.74 -15.00
C ASN A 15 -1.13 2.41 -15.69
N ASP A 16 0.03 2.34 -16.36
CA ASP A 16 0.53 1.16 -17.07
C ASP A 16 1.16 0.11 -16.12
N SER A 17 0.49 -0.19 -15.01
CA SER A 17 0.94 -1.19 -14.04
C SER A 17 0.02 -2.44 -14.13
N PRO A 18 0.55 -3.65 -14.42
CA PRO A 18 -0.25 -4.83 -14.78
C PRO A 18 -1.13 -5.36 -13.62
N ALA A 19 -0.96 -4.83 -12.41
CA ALA A 19 -1.66 -5.24 -11.20
C ALA A 19 -2.79 -4.28 -10.78
N GLY A 20 -3.03 -3.18 -11.50
CA GLY A 20 -4.04 -2.18 -11.09
C GLY A 20 -3.71 -1.42 -9.79
N LEU A 21 -2.48 -1.55 -9.30
CA LEU A 21 -1.95 -0.76 -8.19
C LEU A 21 -1.53 0.63 -8.70
N ILE A 22 -1.90 1.68 -7.98
CA ILE A 22 -1.47 3.06 -8.28
C ILE A 22 -0.05 3.21 -7.74
N ASP A 23 0.94 3.17 -8.64
CA ASP A 23 2.34 3.41 -8.27
C ASP A 23 2.56 4.90 -8.03
N ILE A 24 2.73 5.27 -6.76
CA ILE A 24 3.00 6.63 -6.32
C ILE A 24 4.52 6.75 -6.14
N SER A 25 5.17 7.72 -6.79
CA SER A 25 6.61 7.96 -6.65
C SER A 25 6.98 8.33 -5.21
N ASP A 26 8.17 7.92 -4.74
CA ASP A 26 8.65 8.15 -3.36
C ASP A 26 8.63 9.63 -2.96
N ASP A 27 8.90 10.54 -3.89
CA ASP A 27 8.80 12.00 -3.66
C ASP A 27 7.38 12.46 -3.28
N VAL A 28 6.35 11.82 -3.85
CA VAL A 28 4.95 12.12 -3.55
C VAL A 28 4.57 11.56 -2.18
N VAL A 29 5.07 10.37 -1.84
CA VAL A 29 4.93 9.78 -0.49
C VAL A 29 5.56 10.68 0.56
N GLN A 30 6.76 11.20 0.28
CA GLN A 30 7.48 12.10 1.19
C GLN A 30 6.75 13.43 1.39
N ARG A 31 6.09 13.95 0.35
CA ARG A 31 5.24 15.15 0.42
C ARG A 31 3.95 14.93 1.21
N LEU A 32 3.31 13.77 1.04
CA LEU A 32 2.11 13.42 1.80
C LEU A 32 2.43 13.20 3.29
N LYS A 33 3.57 12.58 3.58
CA LYS A 33 4.02 12.29 4.96
C LYS A 33 4.52 13.51 5.71
N SER A 34 5.07 14.52 5.01
CA SER A 34 5.54 15.77 5.62
C SER A 34 4.44 16.81 5.85
N GLY A 35 3.22 16.58 5.34
CA GLY A 35 2.10 17.52 5.45
C GLY A 35 2.28 18.75 4.55
N LEU A 36 1.21 19.18 3.89
CA LEU A 36 1.24 20.38 3.04
C LEU A 36 1.50 21.63 3.91
N PRO A 37 2.55 22.43 3.65
CA PRO A 37 2.75 23.67 4.39
C PRO A 37 1.60 24.63 4.06
N SER A 38 0.88 25.05 5.12
CA SER A 38 -0.12 26.10 5.02
C SER A 38 0.55 27.40 4.57
N LYS A 39 0.08 27.94 3.45
CA LYS A 39 0.59 29.19 2.87
C LYS A 39 0.23 30.36 3.79
N ALA A 40 1.14 30.74 4.68
CA ALA A 40 1.11 31.99 5.44
C ALA A 40 2.52 32.61 5.52
N GLN A 41 2.70 33.67 4.73
CA GLN A 41 3.60 34.84 4.84
C GLN A 41 5.01 34.75 5.49
N GLY A 42 6.02 35.21 4.72
CA GLY A 42 7.03 36.19 5.19
C GLY A 42 8.48 36.04 4.68
N ARG A 43 8.90 36.96 3.77
CA ARG A 43 10.20 37.70 3.61
C ARG A 43 11.52 37.06 4.13
N ASN A 44 12.70 37.12 3.51
CA ASN A 44 13.37 38.16 2.70
C ASN A 44 14.73 37.66 2.13
N GLY A 45 15.24 38.31 1.07
CA GLY A 45 16.64 38.30 0.59
C GLY A 45 16.88 37.50 -0.69
N SER A 46 17.53 37.97 -1.77
CA SER A 46 18.10 39.27 -2.17
C SER A 46 18.65 39.06 -3.59
N ASP A 47 18.12 39.73 -4.62
CA ASP A 47 18.84 40.40 -5.71
C ASP A 47 17.90 40.95 -6.81
N SER A 48 18.24 42.11 -7.37
CA SER A 48 17.56 42.85 -8.47
C SER A 48 18.47 42.87 -9.72
N PRO A 49 18.14 43.50 -10.88
CA PRO A 49 16.91 44.18 -11.36
C PRO A 49 16.42 43.58 -12.72
N GLN A 50 15.30 43.94 -13.35
CA GLN A 50 15.12 45.19 -14.09
C GLN A 50 13.79 45.19 -14.90
N GLN A 51 13.02 46.28 -14.76
CA GLN A 51 12.11 46.95 -15.74
C GLN A 51 10.93 46.13 -16.35
N GLN A 52 9.72 46.65 -16.54
CA GLN A 52 9.17 48.01 -16.59
C GLN A 52 7.62 47.91 -16.49
N GLN A 53 7.01 48.85 -15.74
CA GLN A 53 5.80 49.67 -16.03
C GLN A 53 4.55 48.99 -16.65
N GLN A 54 3.30 49.24 -16.23
CA GLN A 54 2.62 50.46 -15.73
C GLN A 54 1.25 50.03 -15.12
N GLN A 55 0.86 50.51 -13.93
CA GLN A 55 -0.22 51.50 -13.64
C GLN A 55 -1.66 51.04 -13.97
N GLN A 56 -2.73 51.22 -13.18
CA GLN A 56 -3.11 51.99 -11.99
C GLN A 56 -4.44 51.37 -11.44
N GLN A 57 -4.66 51.28 -10.12
CA GLN A 57 -5.62 52.07 -9.29
C GLN A 57 -7.02 52.27 -9.91
N GLY A 58 -8.18 52.18 -9.24
CA GLY A 58 -8.66 52.01 -7.85
C GLY A 58 -10.15 51.59 -7.99
N GLY A 59 -11.02 51.40 -7.00
CA GLY A 59 -11.09 51.86 -5.61
C GLY A 59 -12.52 52.36 -5.38
N GLY A 60 -13.27 51.76 -4.43
CA GLY A 60 -14.58 52.21 -3.92
C GLY A 60 -15.75 52.06 -4.91
N GLY A 61 -16.98 51.75 -4.53
CA GLY A 61 -17.68 51.99 -3.28
C GLY A 61 -18.96 52.77 -3.58
N ASP A 62 -20.08 52.19 -3.17
CA ASP A 62 -21.34 52.85 -2.81
C ASP A 62 -22.45 53.13 -3.85
N SER A 63 -23.64 52.68 -3.43
CA SER A 63 -25.01 53.17 -3.57
C SER A 63 -25.49 53.91 -4.83
N GLY A 64 -26.67 53.48 -5.30
CA GLY A 64 -27.62 54.39 -5.93
C GLY A 64 -28.49 53.76 -7.01
N ALA A 65 -29.55 53.06 -6.62
CA ALA A 65 -30.70 52.90 -7.50
C ALA A 65 -31.49 54.22 -7.55
N PRO A 66 -31.91 54.66 -8.73
CA PRO A 66 -33.26 55.19 -8.84
C PRO A 66 -34.04 54.44 -9.92
N ALA A 67 -35.26 54.05 -9.53
CA ALA A 67 -36.28 53.59 -10.43
C ALA A 67 -36.69 54.72 -11.38
N GLY A 68 -36.50 54.53 -12.68
CA GLY A 68 -37.05 55.37 -13.73
C GLY A 68 -37.84 54.50 -14.71
N ARG A 69 -39.16 54.53 -14.60
CA ARG A 69 -40.08 53.94 -15.60
C ARG A 69 -40.35 54.98 -16.70
N GLY A 70 -39.97 54.63 -17.95
CA GLY A 70 -40.55 55.13 -19.21
C GLY A 70 -40.04 56.48 -19.76
N PRO A 71 -40.11 56.74 -21.09
CA PRO A 71 -40.95 56.09 -22.08
C PRO A 71 -40.18 55.23 -23.11
N SER A 72 -40.74 54.08 -23.44
CA SER A 72 -40.29 53.23 -24.55
C SER A 72 -40.68 53.88 -25.88
N SER A 73 -39.70 54.31 -26.65
CA SER A 73 -39.89 54.80 -28.01
C SER A 73 -38.80 54.28 -28.96
N TYR A 74 -38.47 53.00 -28.83
CA TYR A 74 -37.75 52.27 -29.87
C TYR A 74 -38.76 51.34 -30.57
N PRO A 75 -38.85 51.35 -31.91
CA PRO A 75 -39.51 50.27 -32.63
C PRO A 75 -38.84 48.97 -32.19
N ASN A 76 -39.62 48.05 -31.61
CA ASN A 76 -39.11 46.73 -31.30
C ASN A 76 -38.61 46.12 -32.62
N PRO A 77 -37.33 45.72 -32.75
CA PRO A 77 -36.88 45.01 -33.93
C PRO A 77 -37.80 43.81 -34.15
N LEU A 78 -38.17 43.54 -35.40
CA LEU A 78 -38.92 42.33 -35.71
C LEU A 78 -38.19 41.14 -35.06
N PRO A 79 -38.92 40.21 -34.40
CA PRO A 79 -38.31 38.97 -33.95
C PRO A 79 -37.60 38.34 -35.16
N PRO A 80 -36.36 37.85 -35.01
CA PRO A 80 -35.71 37.14 -36.10
C PRO A 80 -36.64 36.05 -36.60
N PRO A 81 -36.69 35.76 -37.91
CA PRO A 81 -37.54 34.71 -38.42
C PRO A 81 -37.30 33.45 -37.61
N SER A 82 -38.36 32.82 -37.12
CA SER A 82 -38.27 31.54 -36.46
C SER A 82 -37.50 30.62 -37.40
N VAL A 83 -36.24 30.33 -37.06
CA VAL A 83 -35.48 29.31 -37.76
C VAL A 83 -36.20 28.02 -37.42
N VAL A 84 -37.11 27.61 -38.30
CA VAL A 84 -37.68 26.28 -38.29
C VAL A 84 -36.50 25.37 -38.54
N TYR A 85 -35.95 24.79 -37.47
CA TYR A 85 -34.98 23.72 -37.57
C TYR A 85 -35.72 22.52 -38.16
N GLN A 86 -35.78 22.49 -39.48
CA GLN A 86 -36.42 21.46 -40.26
C GLN A 86 -35.43 20.29 -40.30
N GLY A 87 -35.56 19.32 -39.39
CA GLY A 87 -34.76 18.10 -39.53
C GLY A 87 -34.68 17.15 -38.34
N GLU A 88 -34.85 17.59 -37.10
CA GLU A 88 -34.70 16.69 -35.94
C GLU A 88 -35.79 17.05 -34.93
N LEU A 89 -36.74 16.14 -34.68
CA LEU A 89 -37.66 16.32 -33.55
C LEU A 89 -36.80 16.31 -32.28
N PRO A 90 -36.87 17.35 -31.42
CA PRO A 90 -36.16 17.31 -30.15
C PRO A 90 -36.75 16.16 -29.33
N LEU A 91 -35.90 15.20 -28.95
CA LEU A 91 -36.27 14.12 -28.05
C LEU A 91 -36.99 14.73 -26.83
N THR A 92 -38.17 14.20 -26.48
CA THR A 92 -38.91 14.73 -25.33
C THR A 92 -38.09 14.50 -24.06
N SER A 93 -38.17 15.42 -23.10
CA SER A 93 -37.47 15.28 -21.81
C SER A 93 -37.76 13.93 -21.13
N MET A 94 -38.96 13.39 -21.31
CA MET A 94 -39.35 12.06 -20.84
C MET A 94 -38.57 10.92 -21.50
N GLN A 95 -38.34 10.97 -22.81
CA GLN A 95 -37.55 9.96 -23.53
C GLN A 95 -36.09 9.98 -23.09
N VAL A 96 -35.51 11.17 -22.93
CA VAL A 96 -34.14 11.33 -22.43
C VAL A 96 -33.99 10.71 -21.03
N LEU A 97 -34.95 10.95 -20.13
CA LEU A 97 -34.93 10.37 -18.79
C LEU A 97 -35.01 8.83 -18.81
N GLN A 98 -35.87 8.26 -19.66
CA GLN A 98 -35.99 6.80 -19.78
C GLN A 98 -34.72 6.15 -20.30
N GLU A 99 -34.07 6.76 -21.30
CA GLU A 99 -32.79 6.27 -21.80
C GLU A 99 -31.70 6.37 -20.74
N LYS A 100 -31.63 7.50 -20.02
CA LYS A 100 -30.68 7.67 -18.93
C LYS A 100 -30.89 6.68 -17.80
N GLU A 101 -32.12 6.40 -17.41
CA GLU A 101 -32.42 5.41 -16.37
C GLU A 101 -32.06 3.99 -16.80
N ARG A 102 -32.24 3.65 -18.08
CA ARG A 102 -31.78 2.38 -18.65
C ARG A 102 -30.25 2.26 -18.59
N GLU A 103 -29.54 3.28 -19.05
CA GLU A 103 -28.07 3.33 -19.00
C GLU A 103 -27.55 3.18 -17.56
N LEU A 104 -28.20 3.86 -16.60
CA LEU A 104 -27.84 3.79 -15.19
C LEU A 104 -28.05 2.38 -14.62
N ARG A 105 -29.18 1.73 -14.94
CA ARG A 105 -29.43 0.34 -14.54
C ARG A 105 -28.42 -0.63 -15.13
N GLU A 106 -28.07 -0.47 -16.40
CA GLU A 106 -27.06 -1.31 -17.06
C GLU A 106 -25.69 -1.15 -16.37
N ASN A 107 -25.34 0.08 -15.99
CA ASN A 107 -24.12 0.37 -15.24
C ASN A 107 -24.12 -0.28 -13.85
N ASP A 108 -25.23 -0.16 -13.11
CA ASP A 108 -25.39 -0.78 -11.79
C ASP A 108 -25.26 -2.31 -11.88
N VAL A 109 -25.91 -2.93 -12.88
CA VAL A 109 -25.82 -4.38 -13.11
C VAL A 109 -24.38 -4.77 -13.47
N TYR A 110 -23.70 -3.99 -14.31
CA TYR A 110 -22.30 -4.23 -14.67
C TYR A 110 -21.37 -4.19 -13.45
N TRP A 111 -21.45 -3.11 -12.64
CA TRP A 111 -20.57 -2.95 -11.49
C TRP A 111 -20.86 -3.93 -10.36
N THR A 112 -22.13 -4.24 -10.11
CA THR A 112 -22.51 -5.24 -9.11
C THR A 112 -22.01 -6.63 -9.48
N GLN A 113 -22.09 -7.02 -10.76
CA GLN A 113 -21.50 -8.29 -11.23
C GLN A 113 -19.98 -8.26 -11.11
N ARG A 114 -19.33 -7.15 -11.46
CA ARG A 114 -17.88 -7.00 -11.34
C ARG A 114 -17.41 -7.10 -9.90
N LEU A 115 -18.10 -6.46 -8.96
CA LEU A 115 -17.83 -6.55 -7.52
C LEU A 115 -17.98 -7.98 -7.02
N LYS A 116 -19.08 -8.67 -7.37
CA LYS A 116 -19.27 -10.09 -7.00
C LYS A 116 -18.16 -10.98 -7.54
N ALA A 117 -17.70 -10.74 -8.78
CA ALA A 117 -16.61 -11.51 -9.37
C ALA A 117 -15.28 -11.26 -8.64
N LEU A 118 -15.00 -10.01 -8.26
CA LEU A 118 -13.84 -9.63 -7.45
C LEU A 118 -13.87 -10.29 -6.07
N GLU A 119 -15.00 -10.21 -5.37
CA GLU A 119 -15.19 -10.85 -4.06
C GLU A 119 -15.03 -12.37 -4.14
N ALA A 120 -15.62 -13.02 -5.14
CA ALA A 120 -15.48 -14.45 -5.34
C ALA A 120 -14.02 -14.86 -5.66
N ASN A 121 -13.30 -14.05 -6.44
CA ASN A 121 -11.90 -14.28 -6.73
C ASN A 121 -11.05 -14.15 -5.46
N LEU A 122 -11.25 -13.09 -4.68
CA LEU A 122 -10.54 -12.85 -3.42
C LEU A 122 -10.82 -13.96 -2.40
N ALA A 123 -12.07 -14.42 -2.30
CA ALA A 123 -12.42 -15.56 -1.44
C ALA A 123 -11.68 -16.84 -1.87
N LYS A 124 -11.60 -17.10 -3.17
CA LYS A 124 -10.88 -18.26 -3.72
C LYS A 124 -9.38 -18.18 -3.47
N THR A 125 -8.76 -17.02 -3.66
CA THR A 125 -7.31 -16.85 -3.42
C THR A 125 -6.98 -16.95 -1.95
N ASN A 126 -7.80 -16.37 -1.07
CA ASN A 126 -7.61 -16.47 0.37
C ASN A 126 -7.75 -17.93 0.86
N GLN A 127 -8.71 -18.68 0.33
CA GLN A 127 -8.87 -20.09 0.67
C GLN A 127 -7.62 -20.91 0.31
N VAL A 128 -7.04 -20.69 -0.88
CA VAL A 128 -5.80 -21.38 -1.28
C VAL A 128 -4.64 -20.94 -0.38
N LEU A 129 -4.51 -19.64 -0.12
CA LEU A 129 -3.45 -19.11 0.75
C LEU A 129 -3.50 -19.70 2.16
N GLU A 130 -4.69 -19.74 2.77
CA GLU A 130 -4.89 -20.32 4.11
C GLU A 130 -4.53 -21.80 4.14
N LYS A 131 -4.93 -22.56 3.11
CA LYS A 131 -4.61 -23.98 2.99
C LYS A 131 -3.10 -24.19 2.90
N GLU A 132 -2.44 -23.55 1.94
CA GLU A 132 -0.99 -23.69 1.73
C GLU A 132 -0.20 -23.22 2.96
N TYR A 133 -0.66 -22.17 3.63
CA TYR A 133 -0.08 -21.72 4.89
C TYR A 133 -0.20 -22.80 5.98
N SER A 134 -1.40 -23.36 6.17
CA SER A 134 -1.64 -24.40 7.17
C SER A 134 -0.81 -25.66 6.90
N ASP A 135 -0.69 -26.05 5.63
CA ASP A 135 0.11 -27.19 5.19
C ASP A 135 1.61 -26.92 5.41
N ALA A 136 2.09 -25.72 5.09
CA ALA A 136 3.47 -25.31 5.35
C ALA A 136 3.79 -25.31 6.86
N VAL A 137 2.90 -24.80 7.69
CA VAL A 137 3.05 -24.83 9.16
C VAL A 137 3.07 -26.28 9.66
N ALA A 138 2.22 -27.15 9.13
CA ALA A 138 2.20 -28.56 9.49
C ALA A 138 3.50 -29.28 9.08
N ASP A 139 4.04 -29.01 7.89
CA ASP A 139 5.32 -29.61 7.44
C ASP A 139 6.50 -29.13 8.28
N VAL A 140 6.58 -27.82 8.57
CA VAL A 140 7.57 -27.25 9.50
C VAL A 140 7.45 -27.96 10.85
N LYS A 141 6.23 -28.01 11.43
CA LYS A 141 6.01 -28.69 12.71
C LYS A 141 6.44 -30.16 12.65
N LYS A 142 6.20 -30.88 11.56
CA LYS A 142 6.60 -32.28 11.41
C LYS A 142 8.13 -32.44 11.39
N ARG A 143 8.84 -31.62 10.61
CA ARG A 143 10.32 -31.64 10.52
C ARG A 143 10.98 -31.26 11.84
N PHE A 144 10.42 -30.27 12.53
CA PHE A 144 10.95 -29.81 13.80
C PHE A 144 10.45 -30.64 14.98
N ALA A 145 9.32 -31.35 14.92
CA ALA A 145 8.91 -32.27 15.99
C ALA A 145 9.87 -33.45 16.12
N THR A 146 10.35 -33.99 14.99
CA THR A 146 11.39 -35.02 14.98
C THR A 146 12.75 -34.52 15.43
N THR A 147 13.01 -33.22 15.34
CA THR A 147 14.31 -32.62 15.67
C THR A 147 14.34 -31.98 17.07
N ALA A 148 13.24 -31.40 17.53
CA ALA A 148 13.18 -30.49 18.67
C ALA A 148 12.64 -31.10 19.96
N VAL A 149 12.06 -32.31 19.93
CA VAL A 149 11.54 -32.98 21.14
C VAL A 149 12.22 -34.33 21.40
N GLN A 150 12.63 -35.04 20.36
CA GLN A 150 13.39 -36.30 20.47
C GLN A 150 14.88 -36.05 20.76
N GLN A 151 15.41 -34.87 20.41
CA GLN A 151 16.70 -34.41 20.92
C GLN A 151 16.42 -33.67 22.23
N GLN A 152 16.34 -34.45 23.31
CA GLN A 152 16.53 -33.94 24.67
C GLN A 152 17.78 -33.05 24.73
N LEU A 153 17.87 -32.20 25.77
CA LEU A 153 19.04 -31.36 26.03
C LEU A 153 20.33 -32.07 25.60
N PRO A 154 21.23 -31.39 24.86
CA PRO A 154 22.40 -32.04 24.29
C PRO A 154 23.09 -32.89 25.35
N PRO A 155 23.58 -34.09 25.01
CA PRO A 155 24.09 -35.02 26.01
C PRO A 155 25.16 -34.36 26.88
N CYS A 156 25.30 -34.82 28.13
CA CYS A 156 26.37 -34.42 29.03
C CYS A 156 26.34 -32.94 29.49
N GLN A 157 25.15 -32.30 29.58
CA GLN A 157 25.05 -30.91 30.06
C GLN A 157 25.64 -30.70 31.47
N ASP A 158 25.42 -31.65 32.38
CA ASP A 158 25.94 -31.53 33.74
C ASP A 158 27.47 -31.58 33.79
N LEU A 159 28.07 -32.45 32.97
CA LEU A 159 29.53 -32.57 32.82
C LEU A 159 30.11 -31.32 32.15
N LYS A 160 29.42 -30.77 31.13
CA LYS A 160 29.79 -29.49 30.53
C LYS A 160 29.80 -28.37 31.57
N ALA A 161 28.80 -28.32 32.44
CA ALA A 161 28.74 -27.33 33.51
C ALA A 161 29.92 -27.48 34.50
N LYS A 162 30.29 -28.72 34.85
CA LYS A 162 31.47 -29.01 35.70
C LYS A 162 32.78 -28.55 35.06
N VAL A 163 33.00 -28.83 33.78
CA VAL A 163 34.19 -28.37 33.04
C VAL A 163 34.29 -26.85 33.04
N ILE A 164 33.18 -26.16 32.74
CA ILE A 164 33.12 -24.69 32.76
C ILE A 164 33.40 -24.15 34.17
N ALA A 165 32.83 -24.77 35.20
CA ALA A 165 33.08 -24.38 36.58
C ALA A 165 34.55 -24.54 36.96
N CYS A 166 35.20 -25.65 36.60
CA CYS A 166 36.61 -25.88 36.90
C CYS A 166 37.53 -24.87 36.20
N TYR A 167 37.31 -24.58 34.91
CA TYR A 167 38.12 -23.57 34.21
C TYR A 167 37.93 -22.15 34.77
N ARG A 168 36.73 -21.82 35.26
CA ARG A 168 36.49 -20.54 35.94
C ARG A 168 37.23 -20.45 37.27
N GLN A 169 37.39 -21.56 37.98
CA GLN A 169 38.13 -21.62 39.24
C GLN A 169 39.65 -21.65 39.03
N ASN A 170 40.13 -22.21 37.90
CA ASN A 170 41.55 -22.40 37.60
C ASN A 170 41.97 -21.76 36.26
N PRO A 171 41.93 -20.43 36.11
CA PRO A 171 42.17 -19.75 34.83
C PRO A 171 43.59 -19.93 34.28
N ASN A 172 44.59 -20.08 35.16
CA ASN A 172 46.01 -20.24 34.78
C ASN A 172 46.52 -21.68 34.94
N GLU A 173 45.70 -22.58 35.48
CA GLU A 173 46.07 -23.98 35.76
C GLU A 173 45.05 -24.94 35.15
N THR A 174 44.82 -24.84 33.84
CA THR A 174 43.80 -25.64 33.13
C THR A 174 44.00 -27.15 33.23
N LEU A 175 45.24 -27.61 33.45
CA LEU A 175 45.57 -29.03 33.66
C LEU A 175 44.95 -29.61 34.95
N ARG A 176 44.58 -28.76 35.93
CA ARG A 176 43.82 -29.20 37.12
C ARG A 176 42.45 -29.75 36.77
N CYS A 177 41.89 -29.32 35.63
CA CYS A 177 40.56 -29.71 35.16
C CYS A 177 40.58 -30.93 34.23
N ALA A 178 41.70 -31.65 34.15
CA ALA A 178 41.87 -32.77 33.23
C ALA A 178 40.84 -33.88 33.49
N GLU A 179 40.49 -34.13 34.75
CA GLU A 179 39.52 -35.16 35.13
C GLU A 179 38.11 -34.81 34.64
N GLU A 180 37.63 -33.58 34.87
CA GLU A 180 36.31 -33.13 34.42
C GLU A 180 36.20 -33.15 32.89
N VAL A 181 37.28 -32.78 32.20
CA VAL A 181 37.35 -32.80 30.74
C VAL A 181 37.33 -34.23 30.20
N GLN A 182 38.02 -35.17 30.85
CA GLN A 182 37.95 -36.58 30.48
C GLN A 182 36.53 -37.12 30.63
N GLN A 183 35.89 -36.90 31.79
CA GLN A 183 34.52 -37.36 32.02
C GLN A 183 33.52 -36.79 31.00
N PHE A 184 33.65 -35.50 30.66
CA PHE A 184 32.84 -34.87 29.61
C PHE A 184 33.08 -35.51 28.24
N THR A 185 34.35 -35.72 27.88
CA THR A 185 34.75 -36.28 26.59
C THR A 185 34.26 -37.73 26.44
N ASP A 186 34.38 -38.54 27.49
CA ASP A 186 33.91 -39.92 27.51
C ASP A 186 32.40 -39.99 27.32
N CYS A 187 31.64 -39.13 28.01
CA CYS A 187 30.20 -39.05 27.85
C CYS A 187 29.80 -38.67 26.41
N VAL A 188 30.46 -37.69 25.80
CA VAL A 188 30.19 -37.30 24.40
C VAL A 188 30.52 -38.42 23.43
N ASN A 189 31.65 -39.09 23.62
CA ASN A 189 32.08 -40.20 22.78
C ASN A 189 31.12 -41.39 22.88
N LEU A 190 30.70 -41.74 24.10
CA LEU A 190 29.76 -42.83 24.34
C LEU A 190 28.42 -42.55 23.66
N HIS A 191 27.90 -41.32 23.78
CA HIS A 191 26.66 -40.93 23.11
C HIS A 191 26.80 -40.95 21.58
N ARG A 192 27.94 -40.47 21.05
CA ARG A 192 28.25 -40.54 19.62
C ARG A 192 28.25 -41.99 19.12
N ILE A 193 28.89 -42.90 19.84
CA ILE A 193 28.94 -44.33 19.49
C ILE A 193 27.53 -44.92 19.49
N GLN A 194 26.71 -44.64 20.51
CA GLN A 194 25.32 -45.10 20.57
C GLN A 194 24.48 -44.61 19.40
N LEU A 195 24.60 -43.33 19.01
CA LEU A 195 23.90 -42.77 17.85
C LEU A 195 24.31 -43.44 16.54
N LEU A 196 25.60 -43.71 16.36
CA LEU A 196 26.11 -44.42 15.18
C LEU A 196 25.59 -45.86 15.13
N GLN A 197 25.60 -46.57 16.27
CA GLN A 197 25.04 -47.92 16.39
C GLN A 197 23.55 -47.97 16.06
N GLN A 198 22.75 -47.03 16.59
CA GLN A 198 21.32 -46.92 16.28
C GLN A 198 21.06 -46.71 14.78
N ARG A 199 21.85 -45.87 14.11
CA ARG A 199 21.75 -45.67 12.65
C ARG A 199 22.08 -46.95 11.89
N THR A 200 23.18 -47.62 12.22
CA THR A 200 23.56 -48.88 11.55
C THR A 200 22.55 -50.01 11.76
N ALA A 201 21.89 -50.06 12.93
CA ALA A 201 20.84 -51.03 13.22
C ALA A 201 19.51 -50.72 12.51
N ALA A 202 19.21 -49.44 12.26
CA ALA A 202 18.05 -49.03 11.46
C ALA A 202 18.23 -49.32 9.96
N GLU A 203 19.48 -49.36 9.47
CA GLU A 203 19.82 -49.60 8.07
C GLU A 203 19.96 -51.09 7.71
N THR A 204 20.04 -52.00 8.70
CA THR A 204 20.09 -53.45 8.47
C THR A 204 18.69 -54.06 8.61
N PRO A 205 17.97 -54.34 7.50
CA PRO A 205 16.67 -55.00 7.59
C PRO A 205 16.87 -56.42 8.14
N LYS A 206 16.16 -56.74 9.23
CA LYS A 206 16.03 -58.11 9.72
C LYS A 206 15.47 -58.96 8.57
N LYS A 207 16.31 -59.85 8.02
CA LYS A 207 15.90 -60.94 7.14
C LYS A 207 15.03 -61.94 7.89
#